data_AF-A0A6N6S4F4-F1
#
_entry.id   AF-A0A6N6S4F4-F1
#
_cell.length_a   1.000
_cell.length_b   1.000
_cell.length_c   1.000
_cell.angle_alpha   90.00
_cell.angle_beta   90.00
_cell.angle_gamma   90.00
#
_symmetry.space_group_name_H-M   'P 1'
#
loop_
_entity.id
_entity.type
_entity.pdbx_description
1 polymer ?
#
loop_
_entity_poly.entity_id
_entity_poly.type
_entity_poly.pdbx_seq_one_letter_code
_entity_poly.pdbx_strand_id
1 'polypeptide(L)'
;MGHYDVQQVCINGHQITARYNGSPEFRKKFCNKCGAETIHQCPNCNYSIKGSYEVEGLISIGGRTPVPTHCENCGKPYPWVSPESKEAKVVDKSHKNDPLTQIESLCSRFHLITKQLRSRHEDRMTLDVQDEYDVQDLLHALLRLYFDDIRPEEWTPSYAGGSSRIDFLLKNERILIEVKKTRQQLKAKQIGDQLIIDINRYKTHPDCKLLFCFVYDPEGIISNPRGLENDLNGERDGLRVEVMIVP
;
A
#
# COMPACT_ATOMS: atom_id res chain seq x y z
N MET A 1 -5.59 -0.50 -47.49
CA MET A 1 -4.66 -1.56 -47.07
C MET A 1 -4.06 -1.14 -45.74
N GLY A 2 -4.18 -1.93 -44.68
CA GLY A 2 -3.69 -1.51 -43.35
C GLY A 2 -2.21 -1.85 -43.15
N HIS A 3 -1.50 -1.01 -42.40
CA HIS A 3 -0.08 -1.17 -42.08
C HIS A 3 0.15 -1.00 -40.59
N TYR A 4 1.27 -1.53 -40.08
CA TYR A 4 1.70 -1.27 -38.71
C TYR A 4 2.57 -0.02 -38.67
N ASP A 5 2.29 0.89 -37.75
CA ASP A 5 3.25 1.92 -37.37
C ASP A 5 4.32 1.31 -36.44
N VAL A 6 5.22 2.14 -35.93
CA VAL A 6 6.27 1.79 -34.98
C VAL A 6 5.89 2.34 -33.62
N GLN A 7 6.09 1.58 -32.55
CA GLN A 7 5.93 2.09 -31.18
C GLN A 7 7.27 2.53 -30.59
N GLN A 8 7.21 3.51 -29.68
CA GLN A 8 8.32 3.94 -28.86
C GLN A 8 8.07 3.55 -27.40
N VAL A 9 9.06 2.92 -26.78
CA VAL A 9 8.98 2.35 -25.42
C VAL A 9 10.25 2.72 -24.65
N CYS A 10 10.13 3.02 -23.36
CA CYS A 10 11.33 3.21 -22.53
C CYS A 10 12.01 1.88 -22.21
N ILE A 11 13.30 1.91 -21.86
CA ILE A 11 14.07 0.70 -21.48
C ILE A 11 13.49 -0.04 -20.26
N ASN A 12 12.57 0.60 -19.50
CA ASN A 12 11.82 0.02 -18.39
C ASN A 12 10.37 -0.41 -18.77
N GLY A 13 10.00 -0.38 -20.06
CA GLY A 13 8.75 -0.98 -20.56
C GLY A 13 7.53 -0.06 -20.63
N HIS A 14 7.66 1.23 -20.31
CA HIS A 14 6.57 2.19 -20.49
C HIS A 14 6.43 2.61 -21.96
N GLN A 15 5.28 2.33 -22.57
CA GLN A 15 4.96 2.83 -23.91
C GLN A 15 4.79 4.35 -23.89
N ILE A 16 5.50 5.03 -24.79
CA ILE A 16 5.45 6.48 -25.00
C ILE A 16 4.41 6.82 -26.06
N THR A 17 4.48 6.14 -27.21
CA THR A 17 3.51 6.24 -28.30
C THR A 17 3.46 4.92 -29.05
N ALA A 18 2.27 4.54 -29.52
CA ALA A 18 2.11 3.41 -30.45
C ALA A 18 2.29 3.83 -31.92
N ARG A 19 2.38 5.14 -32.18
CA ARG A 19 2.42 5.80 -33.49
C ARG A 19 3.63 6.69 -33.63
N TYR A 20 4.82 6.11 -33.62
CA TYR A 20 6.07 6.84 -33.71
C TYR A 20 6.14 7.63 -35.02
N ASN A 21 5.79 7.04 -36.17
CA ASN A 21 5.84 7.76 -37.44
C ASN A 21 4.62 8.66 -37.64
N GLY A 22 3.42 8.16 -37.31
CA GLY A 22 2.16 8.85 -37.52
C GLY A 22 1.89 10.00 -36.55
N SER A 23 2.58 10.08 -35.41
CA SER A 23 2.38 11.13 -34.40
C SER A 23 3.71 11.59 -33.78
N PRO A 24 4.56 12.30 -34.55
CA PRO A 24 5.89 12.74 -34.10
C PRO A 24 5.87 13.65 -32.86
N GLU A 25 4.78 14.37 -32.64
CA GLU A 25 4.56 15.27 -31.49
C GLU A 25 4.55 14.55 -30.14
N PHE A 26 4.27 13.25 -30.10
CA PHE A 26 4.28 12.46 -28.87
C PHE A 26 5.63 11.78 -28.59
N ARG A 27 6.60 11.88 -29.52
CA ARG A 27 7.93 11.30 -29.32
C ARG A 27 8.64 11.99 -28.17
N LYS A 28 9.29 11.20 -27.32
CA LYS A 28 10.08 11.72 -26.20
C LYS A 28 11.43 11.04 -26.17
N LYS A 29 12.51 11.78 -25.92
CA LYS A 29 13.85 11.16 -25.74
C LYS A 29 13.89 10.30 -24.46
N PHE A 30 13.25 10.78 -23.40
CA PHE A 30 13.19 10.14 -22.09
C PHE A 30 11.74 9.92 -21.63
N CYS A 31 11.53 8.90 -20.80
CA CYS A 31 10.24 8.57 -20.22
C CYS A 31 9.83 9.58 -19.15
N ASN A 32 8.62 10.12 -19.24
CA ASN A 32 8.07 11.02 -18.21
C ASN A 32 7.60 10.30 -16.93
N LYS A 33 7.54 8.96 -16.93
CA LYS A 33 7.16 8.17 -15.74
C LYS A 33 8.36 7.73 -14.90
N CYS A 34 9.48 7.42 -15.54
CA CYS A 34 10.64 6.82 -14.87
C CYS A 34 12.00 7.44 -15.24
N GLY A 35 12.05 8.45 -16.12
CA GLY A 35 13.29 9.11 -16.53
C GLY A 35 14.18 8.33 -17.50
N ALA A 36 13.89 7.04 -17.73
CA ALA A 36 14.73 6.18 -18.56
C ALA A 36 14.69 6.54 -20.05
N GLU A 37 15.77 6.22 -20.77
CA GLU A 37 15.87 6.39 -22.22
C GLU A 37 14.82 5.58 -22.97
N THR A 38 14.50 6.04 -24.19
CA THR A 38 13.48 5.44 -25.03
C THR A 38 14.05 4.88 -26.32
N ILE A 39 13.47 3.78 -26.76
CA ILE A 39 13.84 3.09 -27.99
C ILE A 39 12.59 2.83 -28.84
N HIS A 40 12.77 2.85 -30.15
CA HIS A 40 11.73 2.53 -31.16
C HIS A 40 12.20 1.40 -32.10
N GLN A 41 13.42 0.89 -31.86
CA GLN A 41 14.05 -0.19 -32.59
C GLN A 41 14.69 -1.17 -31.59
N CYS A 42 14.81 -2.43 -32.00
CA CYS A 42 15.48 -3.45 -31.22
C CYS A 42 16.98 -3.14 -31.10
N PRO A 43 17.55 -3.04 -29.88
CA PRO A 43 18.97 -2.73 -29.71
C PRO A 43 19.90 -3.86 -30.22
N ASN A 44 19.35 -5.05 -30.45
CA ASN A 44 20.11 -6.21 -30.94
C ASN A 44 20.15 -6.34 -32.46
N CYS A 45 19.15 -5.84 -33.18
CA CYS A 45 19.01 -6.07 -34.63
C CYS A 45 18.44 -4.87 -35.41
N ASN A 46 18.20 -3.74 -34.75
CA ASN A 46 17.62 -2.50 -35.27
C ASN A 46 16.22 -2.64 -35.90
N TYR A 47 15.57 -3.79 -35.75
CA TYR A 47 14.20 -3.98 -36.23
C TYR A 47 13.23 -3.10 -35.46
N SER A 48 12.39 -2.36 -36.18
CA SER A 48 11.40 -1.44 -35.59
C SER A 48 10.43 -2.17 -34.67
N ILE A 49 10.12 -1.57 -33.52
CA ILE A 49 9.19 -2.17 -32.57
C ILE A 49 7.77 -1.97 -33.10
N LYS A 50 7.07 -3.07 -33.36
CA LYS A 50 5.74 -3.07 -33.98
C LYS A 50 4.71 -2.26 -33.18
N GLY A 51 4.17 -1.20 -33.78
CA GLY A 51 3.21 -0.28 -33.18
C GLY A 51 1.74 -0.57 -33.52
N SER A 52 0.91 0.46 -33.54
CA SER A 52 -0.52 0.31 -33.82
C SER A 52 -0.76 -0.11 -35.27
N TYR A 53 -1.81 -0.90 -35.49
CA TYR A 53 -2.30 -1.19 -36.83
C TYR A 53 -3.21 -0.06 -37.30
N GLU A 54 -2.82 0.60 -38.39
CA GLU A 54 -3.52 1.73 -38.97
C GLU A 54 -4.17 1.31 -40.29
N VAL A 55 -5.43 1.70 -40.48
CA VAL A 55 -6.15 1.57 -41.74
C VAL A 55 -6.47 2.97 -42.23
N GLU A 56 -6.07 3.28 -43.46
CA GLU A 56 -6.30 4.58 -44.07
C GLU A 56 -7.79 4.95 -44.05
N GLY A 57 -8.11 6.15 -43.52
CA GLY A 57 -9.47 6.65 -43.39
C GLY A 57 -10.26 6.17 -42.17
N LEU A 58 -9.71 5.28 -41.33
CA LEU A 58 -10.39 4.77 -40.14
C LEU A 58 -9.71 5.24 -38.84
N ILE A 59 -10.45 5.90 -37.95
CA ILE A 59 -9.96 6.26 -36.61
C ILE A 59 -10.25 5.10 -35.66
N SER A 60 -9.21 4.40 -35.23
CA SER A 60 -9.33 3.36 -34.19
C SER A 60 -9.39 4.02 -32.82
N ILE A 61 -10.55 3.93 -32.16
CA ILE A 61 -10.75 4.41 -30.77
C ILE A 61 -10.77 3.19 -29.85
N GLY A 62 -9.78 3.07 -28.96
CA GLY A 62 -9.83 2.13 -27.83
C GLY A 62 -8.93 0.88 -27.89
N GLY A 63 -8.18 0.66 -28.98
CA GLY A 63 -7.21 -0.45 -29.06
C GLY A 63 -5.90 -0.12 -28.32
N ARG A 64 -5.57 -0.86 -27.25
CA ARG A 64 -4.23 -0.77 -26.62
C ARG A 64 -3.25 -1.63 -27.40
N THR A 65 -2.22 -1.01 -27.98
CA THR A 65 -1.10 -1.74 -28.60
C THR A 65 -0.22 -2.30 -27.49
N PRO A 66 -0.05 -3.62 -27.36
CA PRO A 66 0.79 -4.20 -26.31
C PRO A 66 2.28 -3.92 -26.57
N VAL A 67 3.06 -3.79 -25.49
CA VAL A 67 4.52 -3.71 -25.56
C VAL A 67 5.07 -5.14 -25.67
N PRO A 68 5.82 -5.49 -26.73
CA PRO A 68 6.32 -6.84 -26.93
C PRO A 68 7.42 -7.19 -25.92
N THR A 69 7.50 -8.47 -25.54
CA THR A 69 8.57 -8.98 -24.66
C THR A 69 9.81 -9.39 -25.44
N HIS A 70 9.64 -9.93 -26.64
CA HIS A 70 10.73 -10.39 -27.50
C HIS A 70 10.63 -9.74 -28.87
N CYS A 71 11.77 -9.53 -29.51
CA CYS A 71 11.81 -9.01 -30.87
C CYS A 71 11.28 -10.06 -31.85
N GLU A 72 10.31 -9.70 -32.68
CA GLU A 72 9.74 -10.61 -33.69
C GLU A 72 10.73 -10.98 -34.81
N ASN A 73 11.78 -10.18 -35.02
CA ASN A 73 12.80 -10.45 -36.02
C ASN A 73 13.95 -11.33 -35.50
N CYS A 74 14.53 -11.01 -34.34
CA CYS A 74 15.72 -11.71 -33.83
C CYS A 74 15.47 -12.62 -32.62
N GLY A 75 14.25 -12.65 -32.08
CA GLY A 75 13.85 -13.50 -30.95
C GLY A 75 14.42 -13.11 -29.59
N LYS A 76 15.39 -12.18 -29.52
CA LYS A 76 15.97 -11.74 -28.24
C LYS A 76 14.98 -10.95 -27.38
N PRO A 77 15.04 -11.07 -26.05
CA PRO A 77 14.24 -10.25 -25.16
C PRO A 77 14.60 -8.77 -25.29
N TYR A 78 13.61 -7.90 -25.13
CA TYR A 78 13.85 -6.47 -25.03
C TYR A 78 14.42 -6.09 -23.64
N PRO A 79 15.07 -4.92 -23.50
CA PRO A 79 15.70 -4.50 -22.24
C PRO A 79 14.76 -4.53 -21.03
N TRP A 80 13.48 -4.19 -21.23
CA TRP A 80 12.45 -4.17 -20.17
C TRP A 80 11.95 -5.55 -19.73
N VAL A 81 12.53 -6.63 -20.27
CA VAL A 81 12.26 -8.00 -19.81
C VAL A 81 13.29 -8.45 -18.77
N SER A 82 14.44 -7.77 -18.66
CA SER A 82 15.49 -8.15 -17.71
C SER A 82 14.99 -8.04 -16.25
N PRO A 83 15.46 -8.90 -15.34
CA PRO A 83 15.12 -8.80 -13.92
C PRO A 83 15.50 -7.44 -13.30
N GLU A 84 16.53 -6.77 -13.81
CA GLU A 84 16.97 -5.43 -13.38
C GLU A 84 15.97 -4.32 -13.76
N SER A 85 15.26 -4.47 -14.87
CA SER A 85 14.24 -3.50 -15.31
C SER A 85 12.90 -3.62 -14.55
N LYS A 86 12.75 -4.65 -13.70
CA LYS A 86 11.56 -4.86 -12.87
C LYS A 86 11.52 -3.99 -11.61
N GLU A 87 12.61 -3.31 -11.25
CA GLU A 87 12.63 -2.37 -10.12
C GLU A 87 11.90 -1.04 -10.39
N ALA A 88 11.54 -0.74 -11.65
CA ALA A 88 10.73 0.42 -12.01
C ALA A 88 9.23 0.07 -12.12
N LYS A 89 8.60 -0.22 -10.97
CA LYS A 89 7.15 -0.22 -10.71
C LYS A 89 6.26 -0.96 -11.72
N VAL A 90 6.29 -2.29 -11.66
CA VAL A 90 5.05 -3.05 -11.76
C VAL A 90 4.28 -2.74 -10.48
N VAL A 91 3.20 -1.95 -10.55
CA VAL A 91 2.18 -1.95 -9.50
C VAL A 91 1.63 -3.36 -9.50
N ASP A 92 2.19 -4.16 -8.60
CA ASP A 92 1.88 -5.55 -8.46
C ASP A 92 0.42 -5.67 -8.01
N LYS A 93 -0.38 -6.34 -8.83
CA LYS A 93 -1.73 -6.77 -8.44
C LYS A 93 -1.68 -7.96 -7.47
N SER A 94 -0.51 -8.28 -6.88
CA SER A 94 -0.35 -9.27 -5.80
C SER A 94 -0.57 -8.71 -4.39
N HIS A 95 -0.73 -7.39 -4.18
CA HIS A 95 -0.98 -6.79 -2.86
C HIS A 95 -2.29 -7.23 -2.18
N LYS A 96 -3.07 -8.16 -2.74
CA LYS A 96 -4.20 -8.75 -2.02
C LYS A 96 -3.79 -9.51 -0.76
N ASN A 97 -2.51 -9.89 -0.61
CA ASN A 97 -2.04 -10.75 0.49
C ASN A 97 -0.91 -10.17 1.34
N ASP A 98 -0.55 -8.88 1.21
CA ASP A 98 0.38 -8.27 2.17
C ASP A 98 -0.37 -7.93 3.47
N PRO A 99 0.00 -8.53 4.63
CA PRO A 99 -0.70 -8.31 5.90
C PRO A 99 -0.78 -6.84 6.31
N LEU A 100 0.30 -6.07 6.10
CA LEU A 100 0.32 -4.65 6.46
C LEU A 100 -0.65 -3.86 5.59
N THR A 101 -0.62 -4.07 4.27
CA THR A 101 -1.59 -3.45 3.34
C THR A 101 -3.04 -3.77 3.72
N GLN A 102 -3.33 -5.00 4.18
CA GLN A 102 -4.66 -5.40 4.63
C GLN A 102 -5.09 -4.64 5.90
N ILE A 103 -4.20 -4.53 6.89
CA ILE A 103 -4.45 -3.76 8.12
C ILE A 103 -4.67 -2.28 7.79
N GLU A 104 -3.79 -1.66 7.00
CA GLU A 104 -3.94 -0.26 6.56
C GLU A 104 -5.27 -0.03 5.82
N SER A 105 -5.69 -0.99 4.99
CA SER A 105 -6.97 -0.92 4.28
C SER A 105 -8.17 -0.98 5.22
N LEU A 106 -8.12 -1.82 6.26
CA LEU A 106 -9.15 -1.87 7.30
C LEU A 106 -9.19 -0.57 8.10
N CYS A 107 -8.04 -0.15 8.64
CA CYS A 107 -7.91 1.03 9.49
C CYS A 107 -8.31 2.32 8.75
N SER A 108 -7.91 2.51 7.50
CA SER A 108 -8.30 3.68 6.68
C SER A 108 -9.81 3.81 6.45
N ARG A 109 -10.55 2.69 6.53
CA ARG A 109 -12.01 2.65 6.35
C ARG A 109 -12.78 2.55 7.65
N PHE A 110 -12.09 2.47 8.78
CA PHE A 110 -12.69 2.23 10.08
C PHE A 110 -13.79 3.24 10.40
N HIS A 111 -13.53 4.54 10.23
CA HIS A 111 -14.52 5.61 10.44
C HIS A 111 -15.79 5.46 9.58
N LEU A 112 -15.64 5.00 8.33
CA LEU A 112 -16.78 4.81 7.44
C LEU A 112 -17.66 3.66 7.95
N ILE A 113 -17.03 2.61 8.47
CA ILE A 113 -17.72 1.47 9.07
C ILE A 113 -18.45 1.91 10.36
N THR A 114 -17.79 2.67 11.24
CA THR A 114 -18.43 3.17 12.47
C THR A 114 -19.62 4.08 12.17
N LYS A 115 -19.50 4.97 11.18
CA LYS A 115 -20.64 5.79 10.68
C LYS A 115 -21.76 4.94 10.11
N GLN A 116 -21.44 3.92 9.32
CA GLN A 116 -22.45 3.03 8.75
C GLN A 116 -23.18 2.22 9.82
N LEU A 117 -22.48 1.78 10.88
CA LEU A 117 -23.10 1.09 12.02
C LEU A 117 -24.13 1.97 12.73
N ARG A 118 -23.92 3.29 12.79
CA ARG A 118 -24.88 4.27 13.36
C ARG A 118 -26.07 4.55 12.44
N SER A 119 -25.94 4.31 11.14
CA SER A 119 -27.04 4.48 10.16
C SER A 119 -27.92 3.22 10.10
N ARG A 120 -28.90 3.15 11.01
CA ARG A 120 -29.76 1.98 11.22
C ARG A 120 -31.20 2.26 10.83
N HIS A 121 -31.87 1.24 10.31
CA HIS A 121 -33.32 1.26 10.13
C HIS A 121 -34.00 1.34 11.51
N GLU A 122 -35.01 2.20 11.66
CA GLU A 122 -35.81 2.37 12.89
C GLU A 122 -34.98 2.66 14.15
N ASP A 123 -33.87 3.38 14.04
CA ASP A 123 -33.04 3.80 15.19
C ASP A 123 -32.63 2.64 16.12
N ARG A 124 -32.51 1.43 15.56
CA ARG A 124 -32.16 0.23 16.35
C ARG A 124 -30.78 0.38 16.99
N MET A 125 -30.64 -0.16 18.19
CA MET A 125 -29.36 -0.28 18.88
C MET A 125 -28.30 -0.98 18.01
N THR A 126 -27.06 -0.53 18.17
CA THR A 126 -25.87 -0.99 17.46
C THR A 126 -24.66 -0.92 18.38
N LEU A 127 -23.52 -1.47 17.96
CA LEU A 127 -22.23 -1.17 18.56
C LEU A 127 -21.92 0.31 18.34
N ASP A 128 -21.81 1.08 19.42
CA ASP A 128 -21.41 2.48 19.38
C ASP A 128 -19.98 2.61 19.91
N VAL A 129 -19.08 3.14 19.07
CA VAL A 129 -17.65 3.18 19.38
C VAL A 129 -17.35 4.38 20.28
N GLN A 130 -17.41 4.16 21.59
CA GLN A 130 -17.28 5.19 22.62
C GLN A 130 -15.84 5.26 23.16
N ASP A 131 -15.23 4.12 23.42
CA ASP A 131 -13.89 4.00 23.98
C ASP A 131 -12.95 3.08 23.17
N GLU A 132 -11.77 2.82 23.73
CA GLU A 132 -10.72 2.00 23.10
C GLU A 132 -11.13 0.52 23.00
N TYR A 133 -11.90 0.01 23.96
CA TYR A 133 -12.37 -1.37 23.93
C TYR A 133 -13.40 -1.58 22.82
N ASP A 134 -14.29 -0.61 22.58
CA ASP A 134 -15.21 -0.69 21.43
C ASP A 134 -14.47 -0.67 20.08
N VAL A 135 -13.36 0.09 20.01
CA VAL A 135 -12.48 0.08 18.81
C VAL A 135 -11.86 -1.29 18.64
N GLN A 136 -11.35 -1.87 19.73
CA GLN A 136 -10.77 -3.22 19.74
C GLN A 136 -11.79 -4.26 19.27
N ASP A 137 -13.00 -4.27 19.83
CA ASP A 137 -14.04 -5.23 19.47
C ASP A 137 -14.40 -5.18 17.98
N LEU A 138 -14.62 -3.97 17.45
CA LEU A 138 -14.91 -3.80 16.03
C LEU A 138 -13.71 -4.18 15.15
N LEU A 139 -12.50 -3.74 15.52
CA LEU A 139 -11.29 -4.03 14.74
C LEU A 139 -10.99 -5.52 14.73
N HIS A 140 -11.16 -6.22 15.85
CA HIS A 140 -10.99 -7.67 15.93
C HIS A 140 -11.93 -8.40 14.98
N ALA A 141 -13.21 -8.02 14.95
CA ALA A 141 -14.18 -8.59 14.02
C ALA A 141 -13.77 -8.37 12.55
N LEU A 142 -13.18 -7.22 12.23
CA LEU A 142 -12.70 -6.89 10.87
C LEU A 142 -11.41 -7.64 10.51
N LEU A 143 -10.48 -7.81 11.45
CA LEU A 143 -9.24 -8.55 11.23
C LEU A 143 -9.49 -10.03 10.88
N ARG A 144 -10.56 -10.62 11.43
CA ARG A 144 -11.01 -11.99 11.11
C ARG A 144 -11.34 -12.22 9.63
N LEU A 145 -11.47 -11.15 8.83
CA LEU A 145 -11.64 -11.27 7.38
C LEU A 145 -10.37 -11.75 6.66
N TYR A 146 -9.19 -11.53 7.27
CA TYR A 146 -7.90 -11.78 6.62
C TYR A 146 -6.95 -12.66 7.44
N PHE A 147 -7.14 -12.75 8.75
CA PHE A 147 -6.20 -13.43 9.65
C PHE A 147 -6.87 -14.53 10.48
N ASP A 148 -6.25 -15.71 10.51
CA ASP A 148 -6.78 -16.90 11.20
C ASP A 148 -6.34 -16.96 12.68
N ASP A 149 -5.04 -16.78 12.97
CA ASP A 149 -4.45 -16.83 14.33
C ASP A 149 -4.26 -15.42 14.91
N ILE A 150 -5.39 -14.81 15.29
CA ILE A 150 -5.45 -13.56 16.06
C ILE A 150 -5.53 -13.94 17.53
N ARG A 151 -4.46 -13.64 18.26
CA ARG A 151 -4.37 -13.89 19.71
C ARG A 151 -4.69 -12.60 20.45
N PRO A 152 -5.85 -12.53 21.11
CA PRO A 152 -6.06 -11.51 22.12
C PRO A 152 -5.17 -11.86 23.33
N GLU A 153 -4.51 -10.86 23.91
CA GLU A 153 -4.07 -10.90 25.32
C GLU A 153 -2.93 -11.89 25.70
N GLU A 154 -1.83 -11.96 24.93
CA GLU A 154 -0.60 -12.62 25.43
C GLU A 154 0.11 -11.70 26.45
N TRP A 155 0.40 -12.20 27.65
CA TRP A 155 1.25 -11.51 28.62
C TRP A 155 2.68 -11.44 28.09
N THR A 156 3.23 -10.24 27.92
CA THR A 156 4.65 -10.08 27.62
C THR A 156 5.50 -10.45 28.83
N PRO A 157 6.74 -10.95 28.64
CA PRO A 157 7.72 -10.99 29.72
C PRO A 157 7.80 -9.61 30.38
N SER A 158 7.72 -9.58 31.71
CA SER A 158 7.64 -8.33 32.48
C SER A 158 8.83 -7.42 32.18
N TYR A 159 8.57 -6.25 31.59
CA TYR A 159 9.57 -5.19 31.45
C TYR A 159 9.38 -4.20 32.60
N ALA A 160 10.44 -3.95 33.38
CA ALA A 160 10.45 -3.01 34.51
C ALA A 160 9.32 -3.21 35.54
N GLY A 161 8.93 -4.46 35.82
CA GLY A 161 7.93 -4.80 36.85
C GLY A 161 6.46 -4.57 36.47
N GLY A 162 6.19 -4.10 35.25
CA GLY A 162 4.84 -3.97 34.71
C GLY A 162 4.55 -5.06 33.70
N SER A 163 3.51 -5.84 33.93
CA SER A 163 2.92 -6.71 32.92
C SER A 163 1.87 -5.90 32.17
N SER A 164 2.12 -5.56 30.90
CA SER A 164 1.08 -4.97 30.06
C SER A 164 0.45 -6.02 29.15
N ARG A 165 -0.81 -5.79 28.88
CA ARG A 165 -1.60 -6.59 27.94
C ARG A 165 -1.44 -5.98 26.56
N ILE A 166 -1.09 -6.80 25.58
CA ILE A 166 -1.17 -6.46 24.16
C ILE A 166 -2.63 -6.54 23.72
N ASP A 167 -3.06 -5.65 22.83
CA ASP A 167 -4.40 -5.72 22.25
C ASP A 167 -4.55 -6.89 21.27
N PHE A 168 -3.75 -6.94 20.20
CA PHE A 168 -3.74 -8.10 19.28
C PHE A 168 -2.33 -8.54 18.87
N LEU A 169 -2.11 -9.86 18.87
CA LEU A 169 -0.99 -10.49 18.20
C LEU A 169 -1.48 -11.32 17.01
N LEU A 170 -1.09 -10.93 15.80
CA LEU A 170 -1.24 -11.73 14.59
C LEU A 170 -0.05 -12.69 14.52
N LYS A 171 -0.24 -13.93 15.01
CA LYS A 171 0.88 -14.81 15.34
C LYS A 171 1.69 -15.24 14.11
N ASN A 172 1.00 -15.59 13.03
CA ASN A 172 1.64 -16.08 11.81
C ASN A 172 2.42 -14.96 11.11
N GLU A 173 1.88 -13.75 11.17
CA GLU A 173 2.41 -12.55 10.53
C GLU A 173 3.48 -11.86 11.39
N ARG A 174 3.56 -12.20 12.69
CA ARG A 174 4.44 -11.58 13.68
C ARG A 174 4.21 -10.07 13.81
N ILE A 175 2.93 -9.68 13.75
CA ILE A 175 2.47 -8.31 13.85
C ILE A 175 1.75 -8.12 15.18
N LEU A 176 2.19 -7.13 15.93
CA LEU A 176 1.48 -6.63 17.10
C LEU A 176 0.65 -5.42 16.70
N ILE A 177 -0.61 -5.39 17.11
CA ILE A 177 -1.49 -4.25 16.91
C ILE A 177 -1.79 -3.66 18.28
N GLU A 178 -1.48 -2.38 18.45
CA GLU A 178 -1.82 -1.58 19.63
C GLU A 178 -2.90 -0.57 19.22
N VAL A 179 -4.00 -0.51 19.96
CA VAL A 179 -5.13 0.37 19.67
C VAL A 179 -5.15 1.52 20.66
N LYS A 180 -5.48 2.72 20.18
CA LYS A 180 -5.81 3.86 21.02
C LYS A 180 -7.03 4.58 20.47
N LYS A 181 -7.84 5.15 21.35
CA LYS A 181 -8.90 6.10 20.98
C LYS A 181 -8.69 7.43 21.69
N THR A 182 -8.77 8.53 20.95
CA THR A 182 -8.70 9.85 21.57
C THR A 182 -9.94 10.11 22.43
N ARG A 183 -9.73 10.90 23.49
CA ARG A 183 -10.80 11.40 24.37
C ARG A 183 -10.30 12.68 25.04
N GLN A 184 -11.19 13.40 25.74
CA GLN A 184 -10.85 14.70 26.34
C GLN A 184 -9.55 14.72 27.15
N GLN A 185 -9.23 13.63 27.86
CA GLN A 185 -8.03 13.49 28.70
C GLN A 185 -6.84 12.80 28.00
N LEU A 186 -7.04 12.23 26.81
CA LEU A 186 -6.06 11.46 26.06
C LEU A 186 -5.87 12.12 24.68
N LYS A 187 -5.04 13.17 24.66
CA LYS A 187 -4.72 13.98 23.47
C LYS A 187 -3.38 13.55 22.87
N ALA A 188 -2.95 14.24 21.81
CA ALA A 188 -1.72 13.94 21.07
C ALA A 188 -0.50 13.64 21.96
N LYS A 189 -0.25 14.46 22.98
CA LYS A 189 0.88 14.25 23.91
C LYS A 189 0.75 12.93 24.68
N GLN A 190 -0.40 12.71 25.32
CA GLN A 190 -0.63 11.51 26.12
C GLN A 190 -0.62 10.24 25.26
N ILE A 191 -1.15 10.32 24.03
CA ILE A 191 -1.06 9.22 23.04
C ILE A 191 0.40 8.94 22.71
N GLY A 192 1.19 9.96 22.36
CA GLY A 192 2.61 9.78 22.06
C GLY A 192 3.40 9.19 23.23
N ASP A 193 3.17 9.69 24.45
CA ASP A 193 3.83 9.19 25.66
C ASP A 193 3.50 7.70 25.91
N GLN A 194 2.24 7.29 25.71
CA GLN A 194 1.84 5.88 25.83
C GLN A 194 2.46 5.01 24.74
N LEU A 195 2.38 5.43 23.48
CA LEU A 195 2.93 4.67 22.35
C LEU A 195 4.45 4.49 22.48
N ILE A 196 5.19 5.48 23.00
CA ILE A 196 6.63 5.34 23.26
C ILE A 196 6.91 4.22 24.30
N ILE A 197 6.08 4.14 25.34
CA ILE A 197 6.19 3.09 26.35
C ILE A 197 5.90 1.72 25.70
N ASP A 198 4.85 1.62 24.89
CA ASP A 198 4.44 0.39 24.23
C ASP A 198 5.49 -0.09 23.22
N ILE A 199 6.01 0.83 22.38
CA ILE A 199 7.14 0.56 21.47
C ILE A 199 8.32 -0.02 22.24
N ASN A 200 8.76 0.63 23.32
CA ASN A 200 9.91 0.15 24.08
C ASN A 200 9.67 -1.21 24.74
N ARG A 201 8.44 -1.48 25.17
CA ARG A 201 8.07 -2.76 25.78
C ARG A 201 8.11 -3.90 24.75
N TYR A 202 7.55 -3.69 23.57
CA TYR A 202 7.40 -4.75 22.57
C TYR A 202 8.65 -5.02 21.73
N LYS A 203 9.66 -4.15 21.77
CA LYS A 203 10.99 -4.41 21.18
C LYS A 203 11.60 -5.77 21.57
N THR A 204 11.30 -6.25 22.78
CA THR A 204 11.87 -7.49 23.32
C THR A 204 11.01 -8.73 23.06
N HIS A 205 9.83 -8.56 22.42
CA HIS A 205 8.89 -9.65 22.23
C HIS A 205 9.36 -10.58 21.09
N PRO A 206 9.54 -11.89 21.33
CA PRO A 206 10.21 -12.79 20.39
C PRO A 206 9.46 -12.97 19.06
N ASP A 207 8.14 -12.79 19.08
CA ASP A 207 7.28 -12.89 17.91
C ASP A 207 6.85 -11.52 17.36
N CYS A 208 7.54 -10.44 17.71
CA CYS A 208 7.30 -9.12 17.15
C CYS A 208 8.33 -8.77 16.07
N LYS A 209 7.88 -8.61 14.83
CA LYS A 209 8.68 -7.97 13.78
C LYS A 209 8.16 -6.58 13.40
N LEU A 210 6.85 -6.39 13.56
CA LEU A 210 6.14 -5.16 13.27
C LEU A 210 5.21 -4.84 14.42
N LEU A 211 5.26 -3.60 14.92
CA LEU A 211 4.27 -3.01 15.79
C LEU A 211 3.46 -1.99 15.00
N PHE A 212 2.16 -2.24 14.88
CA PHE A 212 1.20 -1.38 14.22
C PHE A 212 0.33 -0.67 15.26
N CYS A 213 0.51 0.63 15.45
CA CYS A 213 -0.25 1.43 16.39
C CYS A 213 -1.42 2.12 15.65
N PHE A 214 -2.64 1.69 15.93
CA PHE A 214 -3.86 2.26 15.38
C PHE A 214 -4.47 3.28 16.35
N VAL A 215 -4.55 4.55 15.95
CA VAL A 215 -5.17 5.62 16.75
C VAL A 215 -6.44 6.11 16.06
N TYR A 216 -7.58 5.88 16.71
CA TYR A 216 -8.88 6.38 16.27
C TYR A 216 -9.20 7.74 16.92
N ASP A 217 -9.30 8.79 16.11
CA ASP A 217 -9.53 10.18 16.52
C ASP A 217 -10.80 10.80 15.88
N PRO A 218 -12.00 10.30 16.22
CA PRO A 218 -13.25 10.71 15.56
C PRO A 218 -13.65 12.16 15.75
N GLU A 219 -13.15 12.80 16.79
CA GLU A 219 -13.40 14.22 17.03
C GLU A 219 -12.26 15.14 16.53
N GLY A 220 -11.19 14.58 15.93
CA GLY A 220 -10.06 15.37 15.44
C GLY A 220 -9.31 16.13 16.55
N ILE A 221 -9.16 15.51 17.73
CA ILE A 221 -8.49 16.08 18.90
C ILE A 221 -7.00 16.29 18.63
N ILE A 222 -6.38 15.44 17.81
CA ILE A 222 -4.99 15.55 17.39
C ILE A 222 -4.90 16.55 16.24
N SER A 223 -4.33 17.72 16.50
CA SER A 223 -4.26 18.81 15.51
C SER A 223 -3.29 18.54 14.35
N ASN A 224 -2.20 17.80 14.57
CA ASN A 224 -1.22 17.43 13.55
C ASN A 224 -0.93 15.92 13.60
N PRO A 225 -1.84 15.07 13.11
CA PRO A 225 -1.67 13.62 13.17
C PRO A 225 -0.45 13.14 12.38
N ARG A 226 -0.19 13.73 11.19
CA ARG A 226 0.96 13.37 10.36
C ARG A 226 2.31 13.67 11.03
N GLY A 227 2.38 14.73 11.84
CA GLY A 227 3.57 15.00 12.65
C GLY A 227 3.84 13.88 13.65
N LEU A 228 2.81 13.49 14.41
CA LEU A 228 2.93 12.43 15.40
C LEU A 228 3.26 11.07 14.79
N GLU A 229 2.66 10.73 13.63
CA GLU A 229 3.01 9.52 12.88
C GLU A 229 4.50 9.54 12.48
N ASN A 230 4.98 10.62 11.86
CA ASN A 230 6.37 10.72 11.41
C ASN A 230 7.39 10.67 12.56
N ASP A 231 7.04 11.20 13.73
CA ASP A 231 7.93 11.20 14.91
C ASP A 231 8.07 9.79 15.53
N LEU A 232 7.05 8.94 15.37
CA LEU A 232 7.01 7.61 15.97
C LEU A 232 7.42 6.50 15.00
N ASN A 233 7.06 6.62 13.73
CA ASN A 233 7.32 5.65 12.66
C ASN A 233 8.82 5.43 12.46
N GLY A 234 9.16 4.21 12.05
CA GLY A 234 10.53 3.83 11.69
C GLY A 234 10.98 2.54 12.31
N GLU A 235 12.24 2.19 12.05
CA GLU A 235 12.85 0.97 12.54
C GLU A 235 13.65 1.25 13.82
N ARG A 236 13.44 0.44 14.86
CA ARG A 236 14.11 0.58 16.16
C ARG A 236 14.55 -0.79 16.64
N ASP A 237 15.86 -1.03 16.70
CA ASP A 237 16.44 -2.28 17.23
C ASP A 237 15.88 -3.55 16.55
N GLY A 238 15.59 -3.48 15.24
CA GLY A 238 15.01 -4.58 14.44
C GLY A 238 13.49 -4.72 14.52
N LEU A 239 12.81 -3.86 15.29
CA LEU A 239 11.35 -3.71 15.28
C LEU A 239 10.94 -2.59 14.32
N ARG A 240 10.11 -2.90 13.32
CA ARG A 240 9.44 -1.89 12.51
C ARG A 240 8.23 -1.35 13.28
N VAL A 241 8.10 -0.02 13.35
CA VAL A 241 6.95 0.65 13.96
C VAL A 241 6.19 1.43 12.90
N GLU A 242 4.88 1.19 12.81
CA GLU A 242 3.94 1.91 11.95
C GLU A 242 2.78 2.44 12.79
N VAL A 243 2.58 3.74 12.78
CA VAL A 243 1.52 4.46 13.47
C VAL A 243 0.59 5.03 12.43
N MET A 244 -0.70 4.75 12.59
CA MET A 244 -1.75 5.22 11.71
C MET A 244 -2.84 5.89 12.53
N ILE A 245 -3.04 7.19 12.27
CA ILE A 245 -4.08 8.00 12.92
C ILE A 245 -5.19 8.26 11.91
N VAL A 246 -6.41 7.85 12.25
CA VAL A 246 -7.60 8.05 11.42
C VAL A 246 -8.67 8.80 12.18
N PRO A 247 -9.52 9.59 11.51
CA PRO A 247 -10.79 10.03 12.08
C PRO A 247 -11.63 8.83 12.48
#